data_AF-A0AAW0FE54-F1
#
_entry.id   AF-A0AAW0FE54-F1
#
_cell.length_a   1.000
_cell.length_b   1.000
_cell.length_c   1.000
_cell.angle_alpha   90.00
_cell.angle_beta   90.00
_cell.angle_gamma   90.00
#
_symmetry.space_group_name_H-M   'P 1'
#
loop_
_entity.id
_entity.type
_entity.pdbx_description
1 polymer ?
#
loop_
_entity_poly.entity_id
_entity_poly.type
_entity_poly.pdbx_seq_one_letter_code
_entity_poly.pdbx_strand_id
1 'polypeptide(L)'
;MRQVSFRVIDALCTQLLQAKHNAARIDKILADGIRQRVVDKDTLPLIIQKTAVTQGEWCLALRVLQSSHLDTHRIRRDDSIWAIVDKGVPDDVASKSASQQALQAIYRSRRRSPTPPSPP
;
A
#
# COMPACT_ATOMS: atom_id res chain seq x y z
N MET A 1 -18.69 -12.94 2.06
CA MET A 1 -17.78 -11.91 1.51
C MET A 1 -18.63 -10.69 1.17
N ARG A 2 -18.33 -9.50 1.69
CA ARG A 2 -19.01 -8.27 1.24
C ARG A 2 -18.36 -7.85 -0.08
N GLN A 3 -19.15 -7.74 -1.15
CA GLN A 3 -18.70 -7.10 -2.38
C GLN A 3 -18.49 -5.62 -2.08
N VAL A 4 -17.24 -5.21 -1.85
CA VAL A 4 -16.87 -3.81 -2.04
C VAL A 4 -17.07 -3.53 -3.52
N SER A 5 -17.94 -2.57 -3.85
CA SER A 5 -18.19 -2.22 -5.24
C SER A 5 -16.92 -1.64 -5.85
N PHE A 6 -16.55 -2.11 -7.04
CA PHE A 6 -15.41 -1.58 -7.80
C PHE A 6 -15.45 -0.05 -7.93
N ARG A 7 -16.66 0.55 -8.01
CA ARG A 7 -16.83 2.01 -8.05
C ARG A 7 -16.24 2.74 -6.83
N VAL A 8 -16.28 2.10 -5.66
CA VAL A 8 -15.77 2.68 -4.42
C VAL A 8 -14.24 2.61 -4.37
N ILE A 9 -13.66 1.50 -4.84
CA ILE A 9 -12.21 1.37 -5.02
C ILE A 9 -11.72 2.40 -6.04
N ASP A 10 -12.47 2.63 -7.11
CA ASP A 10 -12.16 3.60 -8.16
C ASP A 10 -12.16 5.04 -7.63
N ALA A 11 -13.17 5.38 -6.82
CA ALA A 11 -13.25 6.68 -6.15
C ALA A 11 -12.08 6.88 -5.18
N LEU A 12 -11.74 5.86 -4.38
CA LEU A 12 -10.60 5.90 -3.49
C LEU A 12 -9.28 6.11 -4.24
N CYS A 13 -9.05 5.34 -5.32
CA CYS A 13 -7.85 5.49 -6.14
C CYS A 13 -7.76 6.89 -6.75
N THR A 14 -8.88 7.45 -7.22
CA THR A 14 -8.95 8.83 -7.73
C THR A 14 -8.54 9.84 -6.66
N GLN A 15 -9.04 9.70 -5.44
CA GLN A 15 -8.68 10.58 -4.33
C GLN A 15 -7.19 10.47 -3.97
N LEU A 16 -6.64 9.25 -3.95
CA LEU A 16 -5.22 9.01 -3.71
C LEU A 16 -4.35 9.68 -4.78
N LEU A 17 -4.73 9.57 -6.06
CA LEU A 17 -4.02 10.23 -7.17
C LEU A 17 -4.04 11.76 -7.04
N GLN A 18 -5.20 12.34 -6.72
CA GLN A 18 -5.30 13.78 -6.49
C GLN A 18 -4.47 14.24 -5.28
N ALA A 19 -4.24 13.35 -4.32
CA ALA A 19 -3.45 13.60 -3.12
C ALA A 19 -1.96 13.20 -3.27
N LYS A 20 -1.47 12.79 -4.44
CA LYS A 20 -0.16 12.12 -4.59
C LYS A 20 1.04 12.90 -4.04
N HIS A 21 0.96 14.24 -4.02
CA HIS A 21 2.01 15.12 -3.49
C HIS A 21 1.82 15.52 -2.02
N ASN A 22 0.74 15.08 -1.38
CA ASN A 22 0.42 15.41 0.01
C ASN A 22 0.28 14.13 0.84
N ALA A 23 1.37 13.77 1.51
CA ALA A 23 1.43 12.59 2.37
C ALA A 23 0.36 12.55 3.45
N ALA A 24 0.14 13.66 4.16
CA ALA A 24 -0.85 13.73 5.23
C ALA A 24 -2.27 13.48 4.70
N ARG A 25 -2.55 13.95 3.47
CA ARG A 25 -3.83 13.70 2.80
C ARG A 25 -3.98 12.24 2.37
N ILE A 26 -2.91 11.60 1.88
CA ILE A 26 -2.90 10.16 1.58
C ILE A 26 -3.22 9.36 2.85
N ASP A 27 -2.55 9.64 3.96
CA ASP A 27 -2.78 8.93 5.23
C ASP A 27 -4.21 9.11 5.74
N LYS A 28 -4.77 10.32 5.62
CA LYS A 28 -6.18 10.57 5.95
C LYS A 28 -7.13 9.75 5.08
N ILE A 29 -6.92 9.75 3.76
CA ILE A 29 -7.74 8.98 2.81
C ILE A 29 -7.67 7.48 3.13
N LEU A 30 -6.48 6.96 3.48
CA LEU A 30 -6.31 5.56 3.88
C LEU A 30 -7.01 5.26 5.20
N ALA A 31 -6.84 6.09 6.23
CA ALA A 31 -7.53 5.91 7.50
C ALA A 31 -9.06 5.88 7.34
N ASP A 32 -9.61 6.80 6.55
CA ASP A 32 -11.04 6.86 6.26
C ASP A 32 -11.49 5.66 5.42
N GLY A 33 -10.71 5.26 4.41
CA GLY A 33 -10.97 4.08 3.58
C GLY A 33 -10.96 2.77 4.39
N ILE A 34 -10.08 2.65 5.38
CA ILE A 34 -10.06 1.50 6.30
C ILE A 34 -11.30 1.50 7.20
N ARG A 35 -11.65 2.64 7.80
CA ARG A 35 -12.86 2.78 8.64
C ARG A 35 -14.13 2.43 7.87
N GLN A 36 -14.20 2.83 6.60
CA GLN A 36 -15.31 2.52 5.69
C GLN A 36 -15.26 1.09 5.14
N ARG A 37 -14.24 0.28 5.50
CA ARG A 37 -14.01 -1.08 4.98
C ARG A 37 -13.88 -1.16 3.46
N VAL A 38 -13.32 -0.10 2.86
CA VAL A 38 -12.93 -0.06 1.45
C VAL A 38 -11.50 -0.55 1.29
N VAL A 39 -10.64 -0.26 2.28
CA VAL A 39 -9.26 -0.75 2.35
C VAL A 39 -9.18 -1.87 3.38
N ASP A 40 -8.98 -3.09 2.91
CA ASP A 40 -8.73 -4.27 3.73
C ASP A 40 -7.70 -5.19 3.06
N LYS A 41 -7.49 -6.37 3.63
CA LYS A 41 -6.52 -7.34 3.11
C LYS A 41 -6.84 -7.83 1.69
N ASP A 42 -8.10 -7.84 1.29
CA ASP A 42 -8.59 -8.39 0.04
C ASP A 42 -8.61 -7.31 -1.05
N THR A 43 -8.89 -6.05 -0.66
CA THR A 43 -8.92 -4.90 -1.59
C THR A 43 -7.58 -4.18 -1.74
N LEU A 44 -6.66 -4.31 -0.77
CA LEU A 44 -5.35 -3.66 -0.83
C LEU A 44 -4.57 -4.04 -2.11
N PRO A 45 -4.45 -5.32 -2.52
CA PRO A 45 -3.79 -5.68 -3.78
C PRO A 45 -4.41 -5.01 -5.00
N LEU A 46 -5.74 -4.84 -5.03
CA LEU A 46 -6.46 -4.18 -6.12
C LEU A 46 -6.15 -2.67 -6.18
N ILE A 47 -6.09 -2.01 -5.03
CA ILE A 47 -5.71 -0.59 -4.92
C ILE A 47 -4.28 -0.39 -5.42
N ILE A 48 -3.36 -1.27 -5.02
CA ILE A 48 -1.96 -1.23 -5.47
C ILE A 48 -1.87 -1.49 -6.97
N GLN A 49 -2.58 -2.49 -7.50
CA GLN A 49 -2.59 -2.77 -8.93
C GLN A 49 -3.09 -1.57 -9.73
N LYS A 50 -4.15 -0.92 -9.26
CA LYS A 50 -4.71 0.24 -9.97
C LYS A 50 -3.77 1.44 -9.93
N THR A 51 -3.14 1.71 -8.79
CA THR A 51 -2.22 2.84 -8.64
C THR A 51 -0.89 2.60 -9.35
N ALA A 52 -0.24 1.45 -9.15
CA ALA A 52 1.06 1.15 -9.73
C ALA A 52 0.98 0.83 -11.23
N VAL A 53 0.06 -0.05 -11.65
CA VAL A 53 0.03 -0.57 -13.03
C VAL A 53 -0.89 0.24 -13.92
N THR A 54 -2.14 0.45 -13.52
CA THR A 54 -3.12 1.14 -14.39
C THR A 54 -2.83 2.63 -14.54
N GLN A 55 -2.31 3.26 -13.49
CA GLN A 55 -2.06 4.71 -13.46
C GLN A 55 -0.58 5.07 -13.60
N GLY A 56 0.33 4.09 -13.55
CA GLY A 56 1.78 4.30 -13.61
C GLY A 56 2.38 5.00 -12.39
N GLU A 57 1.61 5.17 -11.32
CA GLU A 57 2.00 5.91 -10.12
C GLU A 57 2.54 4.95 -9.04
N TRP A 58 3.60 4.21 -9.38
CA TRP A 58 4.21 3.23 -8.47
C TRP A 58 4.74 3.85 -7.17
N CYS A 59 5.19 5.11 -7.21
CA CYS A 59 5.58 5.87 -6.01
C CYS A 59 4.40 6.07 -5.04
N LEU A 60 3.20 6.34 -5.57
CA LEU A 60 1.99 6.45 -4.77
C LEU A 60 1.62 5.10 -4.16
N ALA A 61 1.75 4.02 -4.93
CA ALA A 61 1.50 2.67 -4.44
C ALA A 61 2.44 2.29 -3.28
N LEU A 62 3.73 2.60 -3.39
CA LEU A 62 4.69 2.43 -2.29
C LEU A 62 4.32 3.28 -1.07
N ARG A 63 3.87 4.52 -1.28
CA ARG A 63 3.43 5.40 -0.19
C ARG A 63 2.23 4.84 0.55
N VAL A 64 1.26 4.28 -0.18
CA VAL A 64 0.12 3.58 0.41
C VAL A 64 0.59 2.40 1.27
N LEU A 65 1.53 1.60 0.76
CA LEU A 65 2.09 0.47 1.51
C LEU A 65 2.89 0.90 2.74
N GLN A 66 3.51 2.07 2.74
CA GLN A 66 4.24 2.60 3.89
C GLN A 66 3.35 3.16 4.99
N SER A 67 2.04 3.35 4.75
CA SER A 67 1.15 3.95 5.74
C SER A 67 1.05 3.09 7.00
N SER A 68 1.29 3.71 8.16
CA SER A 68 1.18 3.07 9.48
C SER A 68 -0.25 2.70 9.85
N HIS A 69 -1.24 3.26 9.15
CA HIS A 69 -2.65 2.89 9.32
C HIS A 69 -2.91 1.43 8.93
N LEU A 70 -2.18 0.88 7.94
CA LEU A 70 -2.29 -0.54 7.60
C LEU A 70 -1.88 -1.43 8.78
N ASP A 71 -0.79 -1.09 9.46
CA ASP A 71 -0.31 -1.84 10.61
C ASP A 71 -1.22 -1.67 11.84
N THR A 72 -1.64 -0.43 12.10
CA THR A 72 -2.58 -0.09 13.20
C THR A 72 -3.89 -0.89 13.08
N HIS A 73 -4.38 -1.07 11.86
CA HIS A 73 -5.61 -1.82 11.58
C HIS A 73 -5.37 -3.29 11.22
N ARG A 74 -4.13 -3.80 11.38
CA ARG A 74 -3.72 -5.19 11.11
C ARG A 74 -4.02 -5.67 9.69
N ILE A 75 -4.00 -4.77 8.72
CA ILE A 75 -4.17 -5.07 7.30
C ILE A 75 -2.84 -5.63 6.78
N ARG A 76 -2.86 -6.91 6.40
CA ARG A 76 -1.66 -7.59 5.91
C ARG A 76 -1.37 -7.17 4.47
N ARG A 77 -0.08 -6.93 4.21
CA ARG A 77 0.47 -6.77 2.86
C ARG A 77 0.81 -8.17 2.35
N ASP A 78 0.06 -8.61 1.35
CA ASP A 78 0.23 -9.93 0.72
C ASP A 78 1.50 -9.96 -0.14
N ASP A 79 2.17 -11.10 -0.24
CA ASP A 79 3.41 -11.21 -1.02
C ASP A 79 3.19 -10.95 -2.53
N SER A 80 1.96 -11.15 -3.03
CA SER A 80 1.56 -10.80 -4.40
C SER A 80 1.67 -9.29 -4.69
N ILE A 81 1.54 -8.43 -3.67
CA ILE A 81 1.67 -6.98 -3.81
C ILE A 81 3.06 -6.61 -4.32
N TRP A 82 4.09 -7.35 -3.92
CA TRP A 82 5.44 -7.13 -4.42
C TRP A 82 5.50 -7.24 -5.94
N ALA A 83 4.98 -8.34 -6.49
CA ALA A 83 4.95 -8.58 -7.93
C ALA A 83 4.07 -7.57 -8.68
N ILE A 84 3.02 -7.06 -8.04
CA ILE A 84 2.17 -6.01 -8.62
C ILE A 84 2.93 -4.69 -8.75
N VAL A 85 3.63 -4.26 -7.68
CA VAL A 85 4.42 -3.02 -7.71
C VAL A 85 5.53 -3.14 -8.75
N ASP A 86 6.26 -4.25 -8.76
CA ASP A 86 7.38 -4.49 -9.70
C ASP A 86 6.94 -4.36 -11.16
N LYS A 87 5.74 -4.86 -11.51
CA LYS A 87 5.14 -4.70 -12.85
C LYS A 87 4.79 -3.26 -13.23
N GLY A 88 4.51 -2.39 -12.25
CA GLY A 88 4.16 -0.99 -12.48
C GLY A 88 5.36 -0.05 -12.54
N VAL A 89 6.56 -0.55 -12.21
CA VAL A 89 7.80 0.24 -12.20
C VAL A 89 8.34 0.34 -13.63
N PRO A 90 8.77 1.53 -14.09
CA PRO A 90 9.41 1.69 -15.39
C PRO A 90 10.67 0.83 -15.53
N ASP A 91 10.99 0.43 -16.77
CA ASP A 91 12.16 -0.39 -17.06
C ASP A 91 13.46 0.45 -17.11
N ASP A 92 13.75 1.12 -16.00
CA ASP A 92 15.01 1.82 -15.79
C ASP A 92 15.65 1.41 -14.46
N VAL A 93 16.98 1.43 -14.43
CA VAL A 93 17.78 0.92 -13.31
C VAL A 93 17.50 1.69 -12.03
N ALA A 94 17.29 3.02 -12.12
CA ALA A 94 17.08 3.87 -10.96
C ALA A 94 15.72 3.58 -10.31
N SER A 95 14.64 3.52 -11.09
CA SER A 95 13.29 3.22 -10.60
C SER A 95 13.19 1.80 -10.05
N LYS A 96 13.79 0.80 -10.73
CA LYS A 96 13.84 -0.58 -10.21
C LYS A 96 14.61 -0.70 -8.91
N SER A 97 15.76 -0.04 -8.80
CA SER A 97 16.54 -0.02 -7.56
C SER A 97 15.76 0.65 -6.42
N ALA A 98 15.15 1.81 -6.69
CA ALA A 98 14.36 2.55 -5.71
C ALA A 98 13.13 1.76 -5.23
N SER A 99 12.41 1.11 -6.14
CA SER A 99 11.24 0.30 -5.79
C SER A 99 11.63 -0.91 -4.94
N GLN A 100 12.72 -1.61 -5.30
CA GLN A 100 13.24 -2.74 -4.53
C GLN A 100 13.68 -2.33 -3.13
N GLN A 101 14.40 -1.21 -2.99
CA GLN A 101 14.81 -0.71 -1.67
C GLN A 101 13.60 -0.36 -0.80
N ALA A 102 12.60 0.32 -1.37
CA ALA A 102 11.38 0.68 -0.65
C ALA A 102 10.58 -0.56 -0.22
N LEU A 103 10.37 -1.52 -1.13
CA LEU A 103 9.70 -2.79 -0.81
C LEU A 103 10.48 -3.57 0.25
N GLN A 104 11.80 -3.67 0.12
CA GLN A 104 12.62 -4.31 1.16
C GLN A 104 12.45 -3.63 2.51
N ALA A 105 12.42 -2.29 2.59
CA ALA A 105 12.20 -1.58 3.84
C ALA A 105 10.81 -1.88 4.44
N ILE A 106 9.76 -1.88 3.63
CA ILE A 106 8.37 -2.17 4.05
C ILE A 106 8.28 -3.61 4.61
N TYR A 107 8.81 -4.59 3.89
CA TYR A 107 8.71 -6.00 4.27
C TYR A 107 9.74 -6.43 5.32
N ARG A 108 10.92 -5.79 5.41
CA ARG A 108 11.90 -6.05 6.48
C ARG A 108 11.46 -5.44 7.82
N SER A 109 10.79 -4.29 7.81
CA SER A 109 10.24 -3.69 9.04
C SER A 109 9.25 -4.64 9.74
N ARG A 110 8.62 -5.55 8.99
CA ARG A 110 7.79 -6.65 9.51
C ARG A 110 8.56 -7.67 10.36
N ARG A 111 9.86 -7.89 10.09
CA ARG A 111 10.69 -8.85 10.84
C ARG A 111 11.18 -8.31 12.18
N ARG A 112 11.08 -7.00 12.42
CA ARG A 112 11.34 -6.39 13.73
C ARG A 112 10.03 -6.22 14.49
N SER A 113 9.41 -7.34 14.87
CA SER A 113 8.52 -7.32 16.04
C SER A 113 9.43 -7.49 17.28
N PRO A 114 9.33 -6.65 18.31
CA PRO A 114 10.09 -6.82 19.53
C PRO A 114 9.58 -8.09 20.23
N THR A 115 10.39 -9.13 20.28
CA THR A 115 10.19 -10.19 21.27
C THR A 115 10.48 -9.54 22.62
N PRO A 116 9.53 -9.44 23.55
CA PRO A 116 9.88 -9.05 24.91
C PRO A 116 10.77 -10.16 25.48
N PRO A 117 11.92 -9.84 26.10
CA PRO A 117 12.62 -10.85 26.89
C PRO A 117 11.67 -11.28 28.00
N SER A 118 11.29 -12.56 27.98
CA SER A 118 10.56 -13.18 29.09
C SER A 118 11.57 -13.39 30.23
N PRO A 119 11.28 -12.94 31.46
CA PRO A 119 12.17 -13.16 32.59
C PRO A 119 12.03 -14.60 33.10
N PRO A 120 13.14 -15.24 33.44
CA PRO A 120 13.27 -15.88 34.75
C PRO A 120 14.28 -15.16 35.65
#